data_AF-C5FPH8-F1
#
_entry.id   AF-C5FPH8-F1
#
_cell.length_a   1.000
_cell.length_b   1.000
_cell.length_c   1.000
_cell.angle_alpha   90.00
_cell.angle_beta   90.00
_cell.angle_gamma   90.00
#
_symmetry.space_group_name_H-M   'P 1'
#
loop_
_entity.id
_entity.type
_entity.pdbx_description
1 polymer ?
#
loop_
_entity_poly.entity_id
_entity_poly.type
_entity_poly.pdbx_seq_one_letter_code
_entity_poly.pdbx_strand_id
1 'polypeptide(L)'
;MIITPTFAEMEDTARAVILCLKKCPDLANTKIAIIGGAAVCRYIPERQPSDDPEDVDFMITIPNPDVVNRRLLQTYESLRQSIKVDFSTNCRLPYIPAAATIIREVDIDCLPYIGPTDLLVLAIRLCGQRNEGYSNIDRDSADAVALAETVIKQGPIVLSPIQRQVVREELAEVVHWGPKDEEWWRDVLADALSSGGKDK
;
A
#
# COMPACT_ATOMS: atom_id res chain seq x y z
N MET A 1 6.84 -17.71 -20.74
CA MET A 1 5.68 -16.82 -20.85
C MET A 1 5.28 -16.52 -19.42
N ILE A 2 5.61 -15.33 -18.91
CA ILE A 2 5.18 -14.89 -17.58
C ILE A 2 3.72 -14.51 -17.76
N ILE A 3 2.82 -15.20 -17.06
CA ILE A 3 1.39 -14.86 -17.09
C ILE A 3 1.21 -13.80 -16.01
N THR A 4 0.88 -12.58 -16.42
CA THR A 4 0.49 -11.51 -15.51
C THR A 4 -0.81 -11.92 -14.81
N PRO A 5 -0.85 -11.93 -13.47
CA PRO A 5 -2.07 -12.30 -12.76
C PRO A 5 -3.16 -11.24 -12.95
N THR A 6 -4.40 -11.69 -13.03
CA THR A 6 -5.57 -10.81 -12.97
C THR A 6 -5.77 -10.28 -11.55
N PHE A 7 -6.44 -9.13 -11.41
CA PHE A 7 -6.78 -8.60 -10.09
C PHE A 7 -7.61 -9.59 -9.25
N ALA A 8 -8.49 -10.37 -9.88
CA ALA A 8 -9.26 -11.41 -9.20
C ALA A 8 -8.35 -12.51 -8.63
N GLU A 9 -7.35 -12.96 -9.38
CA GLU A 9 -6.38 -13.93 -8.88
C GLU A 9 -5.56 -13.36 -7.71
N MET A 10 -5.21 -12.07 -7.75
CA MET A 10 -4.56 -11.39 -6.61
C MET A 10 -5.46 -11.38 -5.37
N GLU A 11 -6.76 -11.11 -5.51
CA GLU A 11 -7.71 -11.16 -4.39
C GLU A 11 -7.83 -12.57 -3.82
N ASP A 12 -7.89 -13.59 -4.67
CA ASP A 12 -7.96 -14.99 -4.25
C ASP A 12 -6.68 -15.43 -3.53
N THR A 13 -5.51 -15.03 -4.03
CA THR A 13 -4.23 -15.20 -3.34
C THR A 13 -4.26 -14.51 -1.98
N ALA A 14 -4.74 -13.27 -1.92
CA ALA A 14 -4.80 -12.51 -0.66
C ALA A 14 -5.71 -13.18 0.37
N ARG A 15 -6.90 -13.65 -0.05
CA ARG A 15 -7.81 -14.42 0.81
C ARG A 15 -7.15 -15.67 1.34
N ALA A 16 -6.51 -16.44 0.47
CA ALA A 16 -5.88 -17.70 0.84
C ALA A 16 -4.75 -17.48 1.85
N VAL A 17 -3.91 -16.44 1.66
CA VAL A 17 -2.87 -16.03 2.61
C VAL A 17 -3.49 -15.68 3.97
N ILE A 18 -4.51 -14.82 4.02
CA ILE A 18 -5.14 -14.41 5.29
C ILE A 18 -5.76 -15.61 6.01
N LEU A 19 -6.46 -16.50 5.30
CA LEU A 19 -7.01 -17.73 5.86
C LEU A 19 -5.93 -18.65 6.45
N CYS A 20 -4.75 -18.68 5.84
CA CYS A 20 -3.60 -19.40 6.36
C CYS A 20 -3.08 -18.77 7.65
N LEU A 21 -2.87 -17.45 7.67
CA LEU A 21 -2.37 -16.74 8.84
C LEU A 21 -3.35 -16.80 10.02
N LYS A 22 -4.66 -16.83 9.77
CA LYS A 22 -5.69 -17.07 10.79
C LYS A 22 -5.54 -18.38 11.54
N LYS A 23 -4.94 -19.41 10.93
CA LYS A 23 -4.67 -20.71 11.57
C LYS A 23 -3.44 -20.69 12.46
N CYS A 24 -2.65 -19.61 12.47
CA CYS A 24 -1.42 -19.47 13.24
C CYS A 24 -1.72 -18.69 14.54
N PRO A 25 -1.79 -19.36 15.71
CA PRO A 25 -2.18 -18.69 16.96
C PRO A 25 -1.20 -17.59 17.38
N ASP A 26 0.08 -17.74 17.04
CA ASP A 26 1.14 -16.77 17.29
C ASP A 26 1.01 -15.48 16.47
N LEU A 27 0.20 -15.50 15.41
CA LEU A 27 -0.08 -14.35 14.55
C LEU A 27 -1.48 -13.76 14.75
N ALA A 28 -2.30 -14.35 15.63
CA ALA A 28 -3.72 -14.03 15.74
C ALA A 28 -4.02 -12.54 16.03
N ASN A 29 -3.14 -11.88 16.79
CA ASN A 29 -3.28 -10.48 17.21
C ASN A 29 -2.48 -9.49 16.34
N THR A 30 -1.77 -9.98 15.32
CA THR A 30 -1.05 -9.15 14.36
C THR A 30 -2.06 -8.37 13.52
N LYS A 31 -1.81 -7.10 13.25
CA LYS A 31 -2.59 -6.36 12.25
C LYS A 31 -2.02 -6.58 10.86
N ILE A 32 -2.91 -6.67 9.88
CA ILE A 32 -2.59 -6.86 8.47
C ILE A 32 -3.36 -5.87 7.61
N ALA A 33 -2.76 -5.42 6.52
CA ALA A 33 -3.45 -4.72 5.44
C ALA A 33 -2.85 -5.12 4.09
N ILE A 34 -3.67 -5.18 3.04
CA ILE A 34 -3.19 -5.32 1.65
C ILE A 34 -2.74 -3.94 1.17
N ILE A 35 -1.54 -3.87 0.59
CA ILE A 35 -0.90 -2.64 0.09
C ILE A 35 -0.37 -2.84 -1.33
N GLY A 36 0.42 -1.88 -1.83
CA GLY A 36 1.13 -2.04 -3.10
C GLY A 36 0.21 -2.09 -4.32
N GLY A 37 0.65 -2.78 -5.38
CA GLY A 37 -0.04 -2.82 -6.67
C GLY A 37 -1.49 -3.30 -6.58
N ALA A 38 -1.76 -4.34 -5.77
CA ALA A 38 -3.11 -4.84 -5.53
C ALA A 38 -4.05 -3.74 -5.00
N ALA A 39 -3.57 -2.93 -4.05
CA ALA A 39 -4.35 -1.84 -3.49
C ALA A 39 -4.54 -0.69 -4.51
N VAL A 40 -3.55 -0.42 -5.37
CA VAL A 40 -3.67 0.57 -6.46
C VAL A 40 -4.74 0.12 -7.46
N CYS A 41 -4.67 -1.13 -7.96
CA CYS A 41 -5.66 -1.71 -8.88
C CYS A 41 -7.07 -1.71 -8.28
N ARG A 42 -7.20 -1.88 -6.96
CA ARG A 42 -8.49 -1.85 -6.25
C ARG A 42 -9.18 -0.47 -6.32
N TYR A 43 -8.40 0.62 -6.36
CA TYR A 43 -8.92 1.99 -6.30
C TYR A 43 -8.87 2.74 -7.63
N ILE A 44 -8.01 2.33 -8.56
CA ILE A 44 -7.84 2.95 -9.87
C ILE A 44 -8.22 1.91 -10.95
N PRO A 45 -9.48 1.92 -11.44
CA PRO A 45 -9.98 0.91 -12.38
C PRO A 45 -9.19 0.84 -13.70
N GLU A 46 -8.62 1.97 -14.13
CA GLU A 46 -7.79 2.06 -15.34
C GLU A 46 -6.40 1.44 -15.16
N ARG A 47 -5.97 1.23 -13.90
CA ARG A 47 -4.71 0.56 -13.58
C ARG A 47 -4.93 -0.94 -13.66
N GLN A 48 -4.58 -1.52 -14.81
CA GLN A 48 -4.54 -2.97 -14.97
C GLN A 48 -3.24 -3.55 -14.43
N PRO A 49 -3.25 -4.82 -14.01
CA PRO A 49 -2.03 -5.55 -13.73
C PRO A 49 -1.03 -5.50 -14.89
N SER A 50 0.23 -5.17 -14.63
CA SER A 50 1.26 -4.99 -15.67
C SER A 50 2.22 -6.19 -15.81
N ASP A 51 3.01 -6.25 -16.89
CA ASP A 51 3.92 -7.37 -17.26
C ASP A 51 5.08 -7.68 -16.28
N ASP A 52 5.16 -6.95 -15.18
CA ASP A 52 6.05 -7.21 -14.05
C ASP A 52 5.24 -8.04 -13.06
N PRO A 53 5.66 -9.25 -12.65
CA PRO A 53 4.79 -10.17 -11.90
C PRO A 53 4.21 -9.45 -10.70
N GLU A 54 2.90 -9.19 -10.75
CA GLU A 54 2.29 -8.39 -9.70
C GLU A 54 2.25 -9.20 -8.42
N ASP A 55 2.79 -8.59 -7.38
CA ASP A 55 2.88 -9.17 -6.06
C ASP A 55 1.64 -8.78 -5.25
N VAL A 56 1.20 -9.68 -4.37
CA VAL A 56 0.30 -9.29 -3.29
C VAL A 56 1.16 -8.84 -2.11
N ASP A 57 1.24 -7.52 -1.93
CA ASP A 57 1.95 -6.93 -0.82
C ASP A 57 1.07 -6.81 0.42
N PHE A 58 1.61 -7.21 1.56
CA PHE A 58 0.97 -7.06 2.85
C PHE A 58 1.80 -6.17 3.78
N MET A 59 1.11 -5.26 4.46
CA MET A 59 1.58 -4.69 5.71
C MET A 59 1.30 -5.65 6.85
N ILE A 60 2.28 -5.85 7.72
CA ILE A 60 2.08 -6.53 9.01
C ILE A 60 2.74 -5.77 10.16
N THR A 61 2.15 -5.82 11.35
CA THR A 61 2.69 -5.14 12.54
C THR A 61 3.66 -5.98 13.37
N ILE A 62 3.97 -7.20 12.95
CA ILE A 62 5.02 -7.98 13.63
C ILE A 62 6.41 -7.45 13.25
N PRO A 63 7.36 -7.45 14.20
CA PRO A 63 8.68 -6.86 13.99
C PRO A 63 9.56 -7.65 13.00
N ASN A 64 9.22 -8.90 12.68
CA ASN A 64 9.98 -9.72 11.75
C ASN A 64 9.06 -10.43 10.73
N PRO A 65 9.09 -10.02 9.44
CA PRO A 65 8.23 -10.60 8.40
C PRO A 65 8.61 -12.05 8.06
N ASP A 66 9.84 -12.48 8.36
CA ASP A 66 10.28 -13.87 8.15
C ASP A 66 9.46 -14.86 8.98
N VAL A 67 8.90 -14.43 10.11
CA VAL A 67 8.00 -15.27 10.91
C VAL A 67 6.77 -15.63 10.07
N VAL A 68 6.18 -14.65 9.37
CA VAL A 68 5.03 -14.88 8.49
C VAL A 68 5.42 -15.74 7.29
N ASN A 69 6.54 -15.43 6.63
CA ASN A 69 7.03 -16.24 5.50
C ASN A 69 7.24 -17.71 5.89
N ARG A 70 7.84 -17.98 7.06
CA ARG A 70 8.01 -19.36 7.56
C ARG A 70 6.66 -20.04 7.83
N ARG A 71 5.70 -19.34 8.42
CA ARG A 71 4.36 -19.91 8.70
C ARG A 71 3.58 -20.22 7.42
N LEU A 72 3.69 -19.35 6.43
CA LEU A 72 3.16 -19.60 5.10
C LEU A 72 3.84 -20.83 4.52
N LEU A 73 5.17 -20.88 4.41
CA LEU A 73 5.88 -22.05 3.88
C LEU A 73 5.47 -23.37 4.58
N GLN A 74 5.26 -23.36 5.90
CA GLN A 74 4.83 -24.54 6.66
C GLN A 74 3.39 -24.99 6.41
N THR A 75 2.50 -24.07 6.07
CA THR A 75 1.04 -24.32 5.99
C THR A 75 0.53 -24.28 4.54
N TYR A 76 1.35 -23.78 3.61
CA TYR A 76 0.98 -23.31 2.29
C TYR A 76 1.75 -24.03 1.16
N GLU A 77 2.38 -25.19 1.44
CA GLU A 77 3.06 -26.03 0.42
C GLU A 77 2.14 -26.39 -0.78
N SER A 78 0.81 -26.37 -0.58
CA SER A 78 -0.18 -26.67 -1.62
C SER A 78 -0.63 -25.49 -2.47
N LEU A 79 -0.29 -24.25 -2.11
CA LEU A 79 -0.67 -23.04 -2.85
C LEU A 79 0.56 -22.47 -3.55
N ARG A 80 1.15 -23.28 -4.42
CA ARG A 80 2.10 -22.82 -5.45
C ARG A 80 1.34 -22.07 -6.54
N GLN A 81 0.68 -20.97 -6.18
CA GLN A 81 0.20 -20.00 -7.17
C GLN A 81 1.40 -19.25 -7.72
N SER A 82 1.33 -18.87 -9.00
CA SER A 82 2.36 -18.13 -9.74
C SER A 82 2.54 -16.67 -9.26
N ILE A 83 1.76 -16.24 -8.27
CA ILE A 83 1.72 -14.87 -7.74
C ILE A 83 2.64 -14.79 -6.53
N LYS A 84 3.58 -13.85 -6.55
CA LYS A 84 4.51 -13.63 -5.43
C LYS A 84 3.79 -12.82 -4.33
N VAL A 85 4.13 -13.14 -3.09
CA VAL A 85 3.51 -12.56 -1.89
C VAL A 85 4.63 -12.00 -1.04
N ASP A 86 4.57 -10.70 -0.77
CA ASP A 86 5.58 -9.98 0.00
C ASP A 86 4.98 -9.39 1.27
N PHE A 87 5.80 -9.36 2.33
CA PHE A 87 5.43 -8.80 3.63
C PHE A 87 6.36 -7.68 4.02
N SER A 88 5.79 -6.52 4.30
CA SER A 88 6.49 -5.35 4.80
C SER A 88 6.07 -5.04 6.23
N THR A 89 7.05 -5.01 7.15
CA THR A 89 6.79 -4.56 8.51
C THR A 89 6.49 -3.06 8.52
N ASN A 90 5.35 -2.69 9.09
CA ASN A 90 4.88 -1.30 9.25
C ASN A 90 4.83 -0.46 7.96
N CYS A 91 4.73 -1.07 6.77
CA CYS A 91 4.61 -0.34 5.48
C CYS A 91 5.73 0.64 5.16
N ARG A 92 6.84 0.66 5.93
CA ARG A 92 7.78 1.79 5.96
C ARG A 92 7.16 3.13 6.39
N LEU A 93 5.89 3.18 6.78
CA LEU A 93 5.22 4.36 7.32
C LEU A 93 5.55 4.54 8.81
N PRO A 94 5.59 5.77 9.34
CA PRO A 94 5.83 6.01 10.76
C PRO A 94 4.57 5.79 11.63
N TYR A 95 3.52 5.18 11.07
CA TYR A 95 2.25 4.92 11.72
C TYR A 95 1.58 3.67 11.14
N ILE A 96 0.55 3.16 11.82
CA ILE A 96 -0.27 2.04 11.36
C ILE A 96 -1.49 2.61 10.62
N PRO A 97 -1.70 2.29 9.33
CA PRO A 97 -2.88 2.69 8.57
C PRO A 97 -4.19 2.30 9.27
N ALA A 98 -5.22 3.13 9.10
CA ALA A 98 -6.49 2.96 9.82
C ALA A 98 -7.20 1.64 9.48
N ALA A 99 -7.07 1.17 8.23
CA ALA A 99 -7.68 -0.06 7.74
C ALA A 99 -6.94 -1.35 8.17
N ALA A 100 -5.79 -1.24 8.83
CA ALA A 100 -5.04 -2.40 9.29
C ALA A 100 -5.82 -3.16 10.36
N THR A 101 -6.19 -4.40 10.04
CA THR A 101 -7.14 -5.21 10.80
C THR A 101 -6.44 -6.38 11.47
N ILE A 102 -6.86 -6.74 12.68
CA ILE A 102 -6.30 -7.89 13.39
C ILE A 102 -6.60 -9.18 12.60
N ILE A 103 -5.58 -10.00 12.31
CA ILE A 103 -5.68 -11.18 11.42
C ILE A 103 -6.87 -12.08 11.79
N ARG A 104 -7.05 -12.42 13.07
CA ARG A 104 -8.16 -13.28 13.51
C ARG A 104 -9.55 -12.68 13.26
N GLU A 105 -9.64 -11.35 13.19
CA GLU A 105 -10.88 -10.55 13.07
C GLU A 105 -11.18 -10.13 11.63
N VAL A 106 -10.27 -10.36 10.68
CA VAL A 106 -10.50 -10.01 9.27
C VAL A 106 -11.76 -10.69 8.74
N ASP A 107 -12.66 -9.93 8.11
CA ASP A 107 -13.73 -10.52 7.30
C ASP A 107 -13.14 -10.98 5.95
N ILE A 108 -13.33 -12.24 5.58
CA ILE A 108 -12.71 -12.77 4.36
C ILE A 108 -13.46 -12.32 3.09
N ASP A 109 -14.72 -11.94 3.24
CA ASP A 109 -15.53 -11.38 2.16
C ASP A 109 -15.25 -9.88 1.99
N CYS A 110 -14.64 -9.24 2.99
CA CYS A 110 -14.21 -7.85 2.98
C CYS A 110 -12.71 -7.71 3.33
N LEU A 111 -11.87 -7.94 2.31
CA LEU A 111 -10.41 -7.91 2.45
C LEU A 111 -9.90 -6.56 3.02
N PRO A 112 -8.90 -6.58 3.93
CA PRO A 112 -8.42 -5.39 4.63
C PRO A 112 -7.44 -4.59 3.77
N TYR A 113 -7.92 -3.94 2.71
CA TYR A 113 -7.10 -3.02 1.92
C TYR A 113 -6.75 -1.77 2.73
N ILE A 114 -5.52 -1.29 2.58
CA ILE A 114 -5.12 0.05 3.05
C ILE A 114 -6.08 1.11 2.50
N GLY A 115 -6.43 2.11 3.31
CA GLY A 115 -7.31 3.19 2.86
C GLY A 115 -6.66 4.03 1.76
N PRO A 116 -7.43 4.66 0.86
CA PRO A 116 -6.89 5.35 -0.30
C PRO A 116 -5.99 6.55 0.07
N THR A 117 -6.30 7.27 1.15
CA THR A 117 -5.44 8.35 1.68
C THR A 117 -4.13 7.81 2.25
N ASP A 118 -4.17 6.69 2.99
CA ASP A 118 -2.97 6.05 3.52
C ASP A 118 -2.10 5.47 2.39
N LEU A 119 -2.74 4.95 1.33
CA LEU A 119 -2.05 4.47 0.14
C LEU A 119 -1.37 5.61 -0.63
N LEU A 120 -2.03 6.76 -0.76
CA LEU A 120 -1.42 7.96 -1.35
C LEU A 120 -0.17 8.39 -0.57
N VAL A 121 -0.25 8.46 0.76
CA VAL A 121 0.91 8.82 1.61
C VAL A 121 2.03 7.80 1.47
N LEU A 122 1.70 6.51 1.41
CA LEU A 122 2.67 5.45 1.14
C LEU A 122 3.33 5.62 -0.23
N ALA A 123 2.55 5.86 -1.29
CA ALA A 123 3.07 6.03 -2.64
C ALA A 123 4.05 7.22 -2.74
N ILE A 124 3.69 8.37 -2.19
CA ILE A 124 4.59 9.55 -2.12
C ILE A 124 5.89 9.21 -1.39
N ARG A 125 5.81 8.53 -0.24
CA ARG A 125 6.99 8.14 0.53
C ARG A 125 7.88 7.13 -0.20
N LEU A 126 7.29 6.21 -0.97
CA LEU A 126 8.08 5.24 -1.73
C LEU A 126 8.92 5.89 -2.83
N CYS A 127 8.52 7.05 -3.35
CA CYS A 127 9.32 7.82 -4.30
C CYS A 127 10.64 8.32 -3.68
N GLY A 128 10.63 8.79 -2.42
CA GLY A 128 11.84 9.32 -1.78
C GLY A 128 12.74 8.29 -1.09
N GLN A 129 12.24 7.07 -0.88
CA GLN A 129 12.99 5.99 -0.23
C GLN A 129 13.80 5.11 -1.17
N ARG A 130 13.83 5.40 -2.47
CA ARG A 130 14.40 4.49 -3.47
C ARG A 130 15.47 5.19 -4.31
N ASN A 131 16.69 4.70 -4.13
CA ASN A 131 17.93 5.23 -4.69
C ASN A 131 17.98 5.00 -6.22
N GLU A 132 18.92 5.66 -6.91
CA GLU A 132 19.14 5.73 -8.38
C GLU A 132 19.08 4.40 -9.17
N GLY A 133 19.01 3.23 -8.53
CA GLY A 133 18.86 1.91 -9.16
C GLY A 133 17.45 1.32 -9.13
N TYR A 134 16.41 2.08 -8.76
CA TYR A 134 15.06 1.56 -8.63
C TYR A 134 14.27 1.58 -9.95
N SER A 135 13.98 0.39 -10.47
CA SER A 135 13.36 0.19 -11.80
C SER A 135 11.89 0.60 -11.92
N ASN A 136 11.19 0.85 -10.80
CA ASN A 136 9.74 1.10 -10.83
C ASN A 136 9.38 2.51 -10.36
N ILE A 137 10.34 3.46 -10.34
CA ILE A 137 10.10 4.83 -9.86
C ILE A 137 9.02 5.55 -10.69
N ASP A 138 9.06 5.37 -12.02
CA ASP A 138 8.06 5.93 -12.94
C ASP A 138 6.64 5.41 -12.65
N ARG A 139 6.54 4.14 -12.25
CA ARG A 139 5.28 3.50 -11.89
C ARG A 139 4.77 4.03 -10.55
N ASP A 140 5.62 4.04 -9.52
CA ASP A 140 5.24 4.49 -8.18
C ASP A 140 4.83 5.97 -8.19
N SER A 141 5.52 6.82 -8.96
CA SER A 141 5.19 8.24 -9.08
C SER A 141 3.91 8.49 -9.88
N ALA A 142 3.66 7.71 -10.94
CA ALA A 142 2.40 7.74 -11.68
C ALA A 142 1.21 7.25 -10.83
N ASP A 143 1.39 6.17 -10.08
CA ASP A 143 0.38 5.63 -9.16
C ASP A 143 0.07 6.66 -8.06
N ALA A 144 1.08 7.38 -7.52
CA ALA A 144 0.85 8.47 -6.56
C ALA A 144 -0.04 9.59 -7.13
N VAL A 145 0.18 10.00 -8.38
CA VAL A 145 -0.65 11.01 -9.06
C VAL A 145 -2.07 10.49 -9.28
N ALA A 146 -2.22 9.27 -9.79
CA ALA A 146 -3.54 8.67 -10.02
C ALA A 146 -4.33 8.50 -8.71
N LEU A 147 -3.66 8.16 -7.61
CA LEU A 147 -4.26 8.08 -6.28
C LEU A 147 -4.71 9.46 -5.81
N ALA A 148 -3.89 10.50 -5.97
CA ALA A 148 -4.26 11.85 -5.58
C ALA A 148 -5.49 12.35 -6.36
N GLU A 149 -5.53 12.12 -7.68
CA GLU A 149 -6.70 12.42 -8.51
C GLU A 149 -7.95 11.62 -8.09
N THR A 150 -7.77 10.36 -7.67
CA THR A 150 -8.88 9.51 -7.21
C THR A 150 -9.42 9.95 -5.86
N VAL A 151 -8.54 10.30 -4.92
CA VAL A 151 -8.94 10.77 -3.59
C VAL A 151 -9.62 12.12 -3.68
N ILE A 152 -9.07 13.07 -4.46
CA ILE A 152 -9.65 14.42 -4.55
C ILE A 152 -11.04 14.44 -5.21
N LYS A 153 -11.33 13.49 -6.11
CA LYS A 153 -12.68 13.28 -6.68
C LYS A 153 -13.73 12.92 -5.63
N GLN A 154 -13.32 12.35 -4.49
CA GLN A 154 -14.21 12.00 -3.38
C GLN A 154 -14.37 13.14 -2.37
N GLY A 155 -13.56 14.18 -2.48
CA GLY A 155 -13.56 15.35 -1.61
C GLY A 155 -12.14 15.83 -1.29
N PRO A 156 -11.99 16.92 -0.51
CA PRO A 156 -10.67 17.42 -0.13
C PRO A 156 -9.80 16.37 0.55
N ILE A 157 -8.51 16.34 0.23
CA ILE A 157 -7.56 15.46 0.89
C ILE A 157 -7.33 15.99 2.31
N VAL A 158 -7.69 15.19 3.31
CA VAL A 158 -7.47 15.50 4.72
C VAL A 158 -6.39 14.57 5.28
N LEU A 159 -5.30 15.16 5.76
CA LEU A 159 -4.19 14.43 6.37
C LEU A 159 -4.13 14.69 7.87
N SER A 160 -3.93 13.61 8.63
CA SER A 160 -3.50 13.68 10.03
C SER A 160 -2.14 14.36 10.16
N PRO A 161 -1.76 14.84 11.36
CA PRO A 161 -0.47 15.50 11.56
C PRO A 161 0.73 14.67 11.10
N ILE A 162 0.71 13.34 11.34
CA ILE A 162 1.82 12.46 10.97
C ILE A 162 1.88 12.18 9.47
N GLN A 163 0.73 11.98 8.81
CA GLN A 163 0.65 11.86 7.36
C GLN A 163 1.14 13.13 6.66
N ARG A 164 0.73 14.30 7.17
CA ARG A 164 1.16 15.60 6.65
C ARG A 164 2.66 15.79 6.75
N GLN A 165 3.28 15.33 7.84
CA GLN A 165 4.72 15.40 8.00
C GLN A 165 5.43 14.54 6.95
N VAL A 166 4.99 13.29 6.75
CA VAL A 166 5.54 12.42 5.71
C VAL A 166 5.43 13.07 4.33
N VAL A 167 4.26 13.59 3.98
CA VAL A 167 4.07 14.24 2.68
C VAL A 167 5.00 15.44 2.51
N ARG A 168 5.21 16.26 3.55
CA ARG A 168 6.13 17.41 3.47
C ARG A 168 7.59 17.01 3.26
N GLU A 169 8.02 15.93 3.89
CA GLU A 169 9.40 15.43 3.77
C GLU A 169 9.68 14.84 2.39
N GLU A 170 8.69 14.19 1.78
CA GLU A 170 8.85 13.38 0.57
C GLU A 170 8.32 14.08 -0.70
N LEU A 171 7.68 15.26 -0.57
CA LEU A 171 7.04 15.95 -1.69
C LEU A 171 8.00 16.26 -2.85
N ALA A 172 9.22 16.68 -2.51
CA ALA A 172 10.23 17.04 -3.51
C ALA A 172 10.59 15.84 -4.39
N GLU A 173 10.62 14.63 -3.81
CA GLU A 173 10.99 13.40 -4.51
C GLU A 173 9.87 12.95 -5.46
N VAL A 174 8.61 12.94 -5.02
CA VAL A 174 7.49 12.60 -5.91
C VAL A 174 7.30 13.64 -7.03
N VAL A 175 7.67 14.90 -6.80
CA VAL A 175 7.72 15.93 -7.86
C VAL A 175 8.87 15.68 -8.83
N HIS A 176 10.05 15.34 -8.31
CA HIS A 176 11.25 15.11 -9.14
C HIS A 176 11.06 13.95 -10.12
N TRP A 177 10.45 12.86 -9.65
CA TRP A 177 10.26 11.64 -10.44
C TRP A 177 8.87 11.52 -11.08
N GLY A 178 7.94 12.40 -10.72
CA GLY A 178 6.54 12.30 -11.11
C GLY A 178 6.19 13.04 -12.40
N PRO A 179 5.04 12.71 -13.01
CA PRO A 179 4.56 13.39 -14.22
C PRO A 179 3.91 14.76 -13.93
N LYS A 180 3.83 15.18 -12.67
CA LYS A 180 3.19 16.42 -12.23
C LYS A 180 4.18 17.30 -11.49
N ASP A 181 4.09 18.60 -11.70
CA ASP A 181 4.95 19.59 -11.08
C ASP A 181 4.53 19.92 -9.63
N GLU A 182 5.37 20.71 -8.97
CA GLU A 182 5.15 21.15 -7.60
C GLU A 182 3.86 21.98 -7.43
N GLU A 183 3.51 22.80 -8.43
CA GLU A 183 2.31 23.64 -8.41
C GLU A 183 1.06 22.77 -8.33
N TRP A 184 0.96 21.76 -9.21
CA TRP A 184 -0.15 20.81 -9.21
C TRP A 184 -0.29 20.10 -7.86
N TRP A 185 0.81 19.61 -7.29
CA TRP A 185 0.78 18.92 -6.00
C TRP A 185 0.36 19.86 -4.86
N ARG A 186 0.83 21.11 -4.85
CA ARG A 186 0.44 22.11 -3.85
C ARG A 186 -1.03 22.45 -3.93
N ASP A 187 -1.60 22.54 -5.12
CA ASP A 187 -3.02 22.77 -5.33
C ASP A 187 -3.86 21.58 -4.84
N VAL A 188 -3.50 20.36 -5.24
CA VAL A 188 -4.20 19.13 -4.84
C VAL A 188 -4.14 18.90 -3.32
N LEU A 189 -3.02 19.27 -2.69
CA LEU A 189 -2.79 19.11 -1.26
C LEU A 189 -3.04 20.41 -0.46
N ALA A 190 -3.66 21.43 -1.05
CA ALA A 190 -3.76 22.77 -0.44
C ALA A 190 -4.41 22.71 0.97
N ASP A 191 -5.56 22.03 1.09
CA ASP A 191 -6.27 21.87 2.36
C ASP A 191 -5.49 20.98 3.35
N ALA A 192 -4.86 19.92 2.82
CA ALA A 192 -4.05 18.99 3.60
C ALA A 192 -2.83 19.67 4.24
N LEU A 193 -2.17 20.59 3.52
CA LEU A 193 -0.91 21.21 3.94
C LEU A 193 -1.10 22.53 4.71
N SER A 194 -2.21 23.25 4.48
CA SER A 194 -2.56 24.52 5.14
C SER A 194 -3.07 24.37 6.57
N SER A 195 -3.59 23.19 6.93
CA SER A 195 -4.22 22.88 8.22
C SER A 195 -3.26 22.83 9.44
N GLY A 196 -2.13 23.56 9.40
CA GLY A 196 -1.09 23.58 10.43
C GLY A 196 -0.86 24.94 11.11
N GLY A 197 -1.84 25.85 11.07
CA GLY A 197 -1.61 27.24 11.47
C GLY A 197 -2.73 27.88 12.30
N LYS A 198 -3.39 27.16 13.22
CA LYS A 198 -4.20 27.77 14.28
C LYS A 198 -4.26 26.87 15.52
N ASP A 199 -3.15 26.73 16.22
CA ASP A 199 -3.17 26.51 17.66
C ASP A 199 -2.12 27.47 18.26
N LYS A 200 -2.64 28.57 18.80
CA LYS A 200 -1.95 29.47 19.72
C LYS A 200 -2.57 29.26 21.09
#